data_AF-A0A3M1DAC0-F1
#
_entry.id   AF-A0A3M1DAC0-F1
#
_cell.length_a   1.000
_cell.length_b   1.000
_cell.length_c   1.000
_cell.angle_alpha   90.00
_cell.angle_beta   90.00
_cell.angle_gamma   90.00
#
_symmetry.space_group_name_H-M   'P 1'
#
loop_
_entity.id
_entity.type
_entity.pdbx_description
1 polymer ?
#
loop_
_entity_poly.entity_id
_entity_poly.type
_entity_poly.pdbx_seq_one_letter_code
_entity_poly.pdbx_strand_id
1 'polypeptide(L)'
;MGLLSSIVFALLNSTRKKARVARAAADLKEITKVLAIYYDDNNNYPCFDHNWSDARERSWSAPYYQWPKTPWGTEYHWEHGQRGFAYSISMRSIGQSAAQALDKAMDDGNLATGIIRGDGNRLEYGGMDQTAPSTHCH
;
A
#
# COMPACT_ATOMS: atom_id res chain seq x y z
N MET A 1 -33.86 26.41 7.36
CA MET A 1 -33.46 25.25 6.54
C MET A 1 -31.97 24.96 6.72
N GLY A 2 -31.57 24.21 7.77
CA GLY A 2 -30.13 23.99 8.06
C GLY A 2 -29.75 22.57 8.48
N LEU A 3 -30.72 21.69 8.77
CA LEU A 3 -30.48 20.36 9.34
C LEU A 3 -30.41 19.23 8.30
N LEU A 4 -31.09 19.34 7.16
CA LEU A 4 -31.05 18.29 6.12
C LEU A 4 -29.72 18.25 5.35
N SER A 5 -29.07 19.41 5.18
CA SER A 5 -27.80 19.51 4.45
C SER A 5 -26.64 18.83 5.21
N SER A 6 -26.60 18.93 6.54
CA SER A 6 -25.52 18.37 7.37
C SER A 6 -25.51 16.83 7.38
N ILE A 7 -26.68 16.17 7.32
CA ILE A 7 -26.80 14.71 7.25
C ILE A 7 -26.24 14.18 5.92
N VAL A 8 -26.57 14.85 4.81
CA VAL A 8 -26.08 14.47 3.47
C VAL A 8 -24.56 14.62 3.38
N PHE A 9 -24.00 15.71 3.94
CA PHE A 9 -22.55 15.91 3.98
C PHE A 9 -21.82 14.85 4.84
N ALA A 10 -22.40 14.46 5.98
CA ALA A 10 -21.84 13.41 6.82
C ALA A 10 -21.80 12.05 6.09
N LEU A 11 -22.86 11.70 5.36
CA LEU A 11 -22.95 10.47 4.58
C LEU A 11 -21.90 10.43 3.45
N LEU A 12 -21.81 11.52 2.65
CA LEU A 12 -20.83 11.65 1.57
C LEU A 12 -19.39 11.53 2.07
N ASN A 13 -19.09 12.09 3.24
CA ASN A 13 -17.75 12.00 3.81
C ASN A 13 -17.38 10.56 4.21
N SER A 14 -18.32 9.80 4.74
CA SER A 14 -18.14 8.37 5.05
C SER A 14 -17.91 7.52 3.79
N THR A 15 -18.70 7.76 2.75
CA THR A 15 -18.56 7.04 1.47
C THR A 15 -17.21 7.32 0.80
N ARG A 16 -16.72 8.57 0.81
CA ARG A 16 -15.39 8.89 0.26
C ARG A 16 -14.26 8.19 1.00
N LYS A 17 -14.34 8.08 2.33
CA LYS A 17 -13.34 7.35 3.13
C LYS A 17 -13.32 5.86 2.75
N LYS A 18 -14.49 5.23 2.65
CA LYS A 18 -14.59 3.82 2.22
C LYS A 18 -14.07 3.61 0.80
N ALA A 19 -14.39 4.52 -0.13
CA ALA A 19 -13.91 4.45 -1.52
C ALA A 19 -12.38 4.56 -1.61
N ARG A 20 -11.76 5.45 -0.82
CA ARG A 20 -10.29 5.53 -0.75
C ARG A 20 -9.67 4.23 -0.25
N VAL A 21 -10.22 3.64 0.81
CA VAL A 21 -9.74 2.35 1.33
C VAL A 21 -9.89 1.24 0.30
N ALA A 22 -11.06 1.14 -0.36
CA ALA A 22 -11.29 0.13 -1.39
C ALA A 22 -10.33 0.28 -2.58
N ARG A 23 -10.06 1.51 -3.01
CA ARG A 23 -9.07 1.79 -4.06
C ARG A 23 -7.67 1.37 -3.61
N ALA A 24 -7.25 1.74 -2.40
CA ALA A 24 -5.94 1.37 -1.89
C ALA A 24 -5.76 -0.16 -1.82
N ALA A 25 -6.81 -0.88 -1.40
CA ALA A 25 -6.80 -2.33 -1.37
C ALA A 25 -6.68 -2.97 -2.76
N ALA A 26 -7.31 -2.36 -3.78
CA ALA A 26 -7.18 -2.79 -5.16
C ALA A 26 -5.75 -2.52 -5.69
N ASP A 27 -5.22 -1.32 -5.47
CA ASP A 27 -3.87 -0.92 -5.88
C ASP A 27 -2.82 -1.87 -5.28
N LEU A 28 -2.92 -2.18 -3.97
CA LEU A 28 -1.99 -3.11 -3.30
C LEU A 28 -2.03 -4.52 -3.90
N LYS A 29 -3.23 -5.04 -4.21
CA LYS A 29 -3.37 -6.36 -4.84
C LYS A 29 -2.82 -6.38 -6.26
N GLU A 30 -2.99 -5.29 -7.00
CA GLU A 30 -2.45 -5.15 -8.35
C GLU A 30 -0.93 -5.09 -8.33
N ILE A 31 -0.35 -4.27 -7.44
CA ILE A 31 1.11 -4.21 -7.24
C ILE A 31 1.69 -5.58 -6.88
N THR A 32 1.05 -6.36 -6.00
CA THR A 32 1.51 -7.74 -5.69
C THR A 32 1.55 -8.64 -6.93
N LYS A 33 0.54 -8.55 -7.81
CA LYS A 33 0.54 -9.32 -9.06
C LYS A 33 1.67 -8.88 -9.99
N VAL A 34 1.91 -7.58 -10.08
CA VAL A 34 2.99 -7.03 -10.90
C VAL A 34 4.34 -7.49 -10.38
N LEU A 35 4.54 -7.51 -9.06
CA LEU A 35 5.75 -8.05 -8.44
C LEU A 35 5.93 -9.54 -8.74
N ALA A 36 4.85 -10.32 -8.76
CA ALA A 36 4.90 -11.73 -9.12
C ALA A 36 5.27 -11.94 -10.60
N ILE A 37 4.72 -11.13 -11.51
CA ILE A 37 5.08 -11.15 -12.94
C ILE A 37 6.56 -10.77 -13.11
N TYR A 38 7.00 -9.70 -12.45
CA TYR A 38 8.41 -9.29 -12.49
C TYR A 38 9.32 -10.42 -12.00
N TYR A 39 8.95 -11.10 -10.91
CA TYR A 39 9.73 -12.22 -10.38
C TYR A 39 9.80 -13.37 -11.38
N ASP A 40 8.71 -13.71 -12.06
CA ASP A 40 8.68 -14.75 -13.10
C ASP A 40 9.67 -14.43 -14.24
N ASP A 41 9.71 -13.17 -14.68
CA ASP A 41 10.58 -12.73 -15.78
C ASP A 41 12.07 -12.61 -15.39
N ASN A 42 12.35 -12.29 -14.12
CA ASN A 42 13.71 -11.91 -13.68
C ASN A 42 14.31 -12.88 -12.66
N ASN A 43 13.55 -13.88 -12.22
CA ASN A 43 13.88 -14.82 -11.15
C ASN A 43 14.31 -14.13 -9.83
N ASN A 44 13.86 -12.89 -9.63
CA ASN A 44 14.13 -12.09 -8.45
C ASN A 44 13.16 -10.90 -8.36
N TYR A 45 12.94 -10.36 -7.16
CA TYR A 45 12.17 -9.12 -7.01
C TYR A 45 12.95 -7.89 -7.50
N PRO A 46 12.24 -6.80 -7.87
CA PRO A 46 12.89 -5.55 -8.17
C PRO A 46 13.71 -5.07 -6.99
N CYS A 47 14.77 -4.32 -7.28
CA CYS A 47 15.51 -3.71 -6.20
C CYS A 47 14.67 -2.67 -5.45
N PHE A 48 14.92 -2.57 -4.15
CA PHE A 48 14.34 -1.54 -3.28
C PHE A 48 15.35 -0.42 -3.02
N ASP A 49 14.84 0.73 -2.62
CA ASP A 49 15.58 1.79 -1.94
C ASP A 49 14.79 2.19 -0.67
N HIS A 50 15.42 2.90 0.26
CA HIS A 50 14.75 3.39 1.49
C HIS A 50 14.29 4.85 1.35
N ASN A 51 14.24 5.37 0.13
CA ASN A 51 13.91 6.75 -0.17
C ASN A 51 12.44 6.84 -0.60
N TRP A 52 11.68 7.74 0.01
CA TRP A 52 10.27 7.94 -0.35
C TRP A 52 10.09 8.69 -1.68
N SER A 53 10.53 8.05 -2.76
CA SER A 53 10.37 8.43 -4.15
C SER A 53 9.79 7.24 -4.90
N ASP A 54 8.94 7.48 -5.90
CA ASP A 54 8.39 6.41 -6.74
C ASP A 54 9.19 6.19 -8.03
N ALA A 55 10.38 6.81 -8.16
CA ALA A 55 11.12 6.81 -9.42
C ALA A 55 11.60 5.42 -9.83
N ARG A 56 12.09 4.63 -8.85
CA ARG A 56 12.53 3.26 -9.08
C ARG A 56 11.35 2.35 -9.39
N GLU A 57 10.27 2.48 -8.63
CA GLU A 57 9.05 1.72 -8.81
C GLU A 57 8.42 1.97 -10.15
N ARG A 58 8.35 3.22 -10.60
CA ARG A 58 7.91 3.56 -11.95
C ARG A 58 8.81 2.96 -13.02
N SER A 59 10.13 2.93 -12.80
CA SER A 59 11.07 2.37 -13.77
C SER A 59 10.91 0.87 -13.95
N TRP A 60 10.85 0.09 -12.86
CA TRP A 60 10.76 -1.36 -12.97
C TRP A 60 9.33 -1.84 -13.28
N SER A 61 8.31 -1.09 -12.86
CA SER A 61 6.91 -1.46 -13.12
C SER A 61 6.45 -1.07 -14.53
N ALA A 62 7.03 -0.06 -15.17
CA ALA A 62 6.56 0.50 -16.46
C ALA A 62 6.21 -0.53 -17.56
N PRO A 63 6.95 -1.63 -17.76
CA PRO A 63 6.58 -2.65 -18.75
C PRO A 63 5.29 -3.40 -18.43
N TYR A 64 4.91 -3.46 -17.15
CA TYR A 64 3.83 -4.30 -16.62
C TYR A 64 2.63 -3.48 -16.13
N TYR A 65 2.90 -2.28 -15.61
CA TYR A 65 1.95 -1.49 -14.84
C TYR A 65 2.38 -0.04 -14.67
N GLN A 66 1.39 0.87 -14.59
CA GLN A 66 1.64 2.25 -14.25
C GLN A 66 1.57 2.44 -12.72
N TRP A 67 2.72 2.67 -12.08
CA TRP A 67 2.78 2.89 -10.62
C TRP A 67 1.83 4.00 -10.13
N PRO A 68 0.88 3.69 -9.23
CA PRO A 68 -0.13 4.65 -8.78
C PRO A 68 0.38 5.50 -7.61
N LYS A 69 -0.31 6.62 -7.37
CA LYS A 69 -0.28 7.30 -6.08
C LYS A 69 -1.37 6.73 -5.18
N THR A 70 -1.15 6.80 -3.87
CA THR A 70 -2.17 6.41 -2.90
C THR A 70 -3.41 7.29 -3.05
N PRO A 71 -4.60 6.82 -2.61
CA PRO A 71 -5.83 7.61 -2.58
C PRO A 71 -5.79 8.85 -1.65
N TRP A 72 -4.70 9.04 -0.90
CA TRP A 72 -4.44 10.18 -0.03
C TRP A 72 -3.44 11.18 -0.62
N GLY A 73 -2.93 10.92 -1.83
CA GLY A 73 -1.99 11.80 -2.54
C GLY A 73 -0.53 11.57 -2.19
N THR A 74 -0.20 10.52 -1.44
CA THR A 74 1.16 10.09 -1.12
C THR A 74 1.62 8.96 -2.05
N GLU A 75 2.87 8.55 -1.92
CA GLU A 75 3.50 7.45 -2.66
C GLU A 75 3.20 6.09 -2.02
N TYR A 76 2.99 5.08 -2.87
CA TYR A 76 3.37 3.71 -2.54
C TYR A 76 4.87 3.56 -2.74
N HIS A 77 5.51 2.78 -1.87
CA HIS A 77 6.95 2.58 -1.90
C HIS A 77 7.29 1.10 -1.72
N TRP A 78 8.18 0.57 -2.54
CA TRP A 78 8.67 -0.80 -2.45
C TRP A 78 9.86 -0.88 -1.50
N GLU A 79 9.75 -1.72 -0.48
CA GLU A 79 10.56 -1.61 0.72
C GLU A 79 11.03 -2.98 1.24
N HIS A 80 12.10 -2.98 2.01
CA HIS A 80 12.67 -4.18 2.64
C HIS A 80 12.95 -4.01 4.14
N GLY A 81 12.68 -5.07 4.90
CA GLY A 81 13.07 -5.16 6.32
C GLY A 81 12.25 -4.29 7.28
N GLN A 82 11.03 -3.89 6.90
CA GLN A 82 10.20 -2.99 7.70
C GLN A 82 9.07 -3.73 8.41
N ARG A 83 8.83 -3.36 9.68
CA ARG A 83 7.75 -3.92 10.53
C ARG A 83 7.69 -5.46 10.56
N GLY A 84 8.85 -6.11 10.45
CA GLY A 84 8.96 -7.58 10.47
C GLY A 84 8.53 -8.25 9.15
N PHE A 85 8.52 -7.51 8.04
CA PHE A 85 8.46 -8.05 6.69
C PHE A 85 9.84 -8.01 6.05
N ALA A 86 10.18 -9.04 5.29
CA ALA A 86 11.34 -9.02 4.41
C ALA A 86 11.07 -8.05 3.26
N TYR A 87 9.88 -8.11 2.68
CA TYR A 87 9.44 -7.24 1.59
C TYR A 87 8.07 -6.65 1.90
N SER A 88 7.89 -5.38 1.58
CA SER A 88 6.60 -4.72 1.77
C SER A 88 6.34 -3.60 0.78
N ILE A 89 5.06 -3.29 0.60
CA ILE A 89 4.63 -2.01 0.07
C ILE A 89 4.34 -1.08 1.23
N SER A 90 5.14 -0.03 1.36
CA SER A 90 4.98 1.01 2.37
C SER A 90 4.03 2.11 1.87
N MET A 91 3.24 2.63 2.79
CA MET A 91 2.43 3.83 2.61
C MET A 91 2.69 4.79 3.78
N ARG A 92 2.92 6.07 3.46
CA ARG A 92 3.11 7.11 4.49
C ARG A 92 1.87 7.96 4.71
N SER A 93 1.69 8.38 5.96
CA SER A 93 0.80 9.46 6.40
C SER A 93 -0.67 9.29 5.99
N ILE A 94 -1.19 8.06 5.97
CA ILE A 94 -2.60 7.80 5.64
C ILE A 94 -3.54 8.03 6.85
N GLY A 95 -2.98 8.05 8.07
CA GLY A 95 -3.69 8.23 9.33
C GLY A 95 -4.22 6.93 9.93
N GLN A 96 -4.27 6.86 11.27
CA GLN A 96 -4.60 5.64 12.03
C GLN A 96 -5.94 5.00 11.62
N SER A 97 -6.98 5.82 11.48
CA SER A 97 -8.32 5.32 11.12
C SER A 97 -8.35 4.72 9.71
N ALA A 98 -7.59 5.27 8.77
CA ALA A 98 -7.51 4.73 7.41
C ALA A 98 -6.65 3.47 7.36
N ALA A 99 -5.54 3.44 8.11
CA ALA A 99 -4.70 2.27 8.26
C ALA A 99 -5.50 1.08 8.80
N GLN A 100 -6.20 1.25 9.92
CA GLN A 100 -7.05 0.21 10.50
C GLN A 100 -8.19 -0.22 9.58
N ALA A 101 -8.78 0.71 8.81
CA ALA A 101 -9.85 0.39 7.88
C ALA A 101 -9.35 -0.41 6.67
N LEU A 102 -8.15 -0.10 6.18
CA LEU A 102 -7.50 -0.83 5.09
C LEU A 102 -7.09 -2.23 5.53
N ASP A 103 -6.46 -2.31 6.71
CA ASP A 103 -6.12 -3.55 7.37
C ASP A 103 -7.35 -4.44 7.56
N LYS A 104 -8.43 -3.92 8.15
CA LYS A 104 -9.70 -4.66 8.27
C LYS A 104 -10.31 -5.09 6.93
N ALA A 105 -10.04 -4.37 5.85
CA ALA A 105 -10.57 -4.70 4.52
C ALA A 105 -9.77 -5.79 3.80
N MET A 106 -8.52 -6.05 4.21
CA MET A 106 -7.60 -6.95 3.53
C MET A 106 -7.07 -8.08 4.42
N ASP A 107 -7.12 -7.92 5.73
CA ASP A 107 -6.55 -8.78 6.76
C ASP A 107 -7.50 -8.86 7.98
N ASP A 108 -7.04 -8.55 9.20
CA ASP A 108 -7.76 -8.79 10.46
C ASP A 108 -8.18 -7.50 11.20
N GLY A 109 -7.68 -6.33 10.78
CA GLY A 109 -7.95 -5.05 11.45
C GLY A 109 -7.08 -4.79 12.69
N ASN A 110 -6.09 -5.65 12.95
CA ASN A 110 -5.05 -5.46 13.94
C ASN A 110 -3.71 -5.09 13.29
N LEU A 111 -3.40 -3.79 13.29
CA LEU A 111 -2.16 -3.21 12.77
C LEU A 111 -0.84 -3.71 13.42
N ALA A 112 -0.90 -4.53 14.47
CA ALA A 112 0.28 -5.15 15.06
C ALA A 112 0.65 -6.50 14.44
N THR A 113 -0.27 -7.16 13.74
CA THR A 113 -0.14 -8.55 13.29
C THR A 113 -0.42 -8.71 11.79
N GLY A 114 -0.37 -9.95 11.31
CA GLY A 114 -0.82 -10.27 9.96
C GLY A 114 0.10 -9.76 8.84
N ILE A 115 -0.52 -9.56 7.69
CA ILE A 115 0.11 -9.12 6.43
C ILE A 115 0.05 -7.59 6.27
N ILE A 116 -0.69 -6.88 7.11
CA ILE A 116 -0.69 -5.41 7.16
C ILE A 116 -0.34 -4.92 8.56
N ARG A 117 0.78 -4.19 8.69
CA ARG A 117 1.27 -3.70 9.99
C ARG A 117 1.55 -2.22 9.95
N GLY A 118 1.21 -1.46 11.01
CA GLY A 118 1.20 0.00 10.90
C GLY A 118 0.91 0.79 12.17
N ASP A 119 1.03 2.11 12.08
CA ASP A 119 0.63 3.07 13.13
C ASP A 119 0.00 4.35 12.55
N GLY A 120 -0.48 4.30 11.30
CA GLY A 120 -1.09 5.42 10.60
C GLY A 120 -0.09 6.44 10.02
N ASN A 121 1.12 6.55 10.59
CA ASN A 121 2.22 7.31 9.99
C ASN A 121 2.93 6.49 8.93
N ARG A 122 3.11 5.20 9.17
CA ARG A 122 3.64 4.25 8.21
C ARG A 122 2.82 2.96 8.28
N LEU A 123 2.39 2.47 7.12
CA LEU A 123 1.70 1.19 6.96
C LEU A 123 2.52 0.33 6.00
N GLU A 124 2.76 -0.92 6.38
CA GLU A 124 3.43 -1.91 5.56
C GLU A 124 2.46 -3.01 5.16
N TYR A 125 2.45 -3.35 3.87
CA TYR A 125 1.75 -4.50 3.34
C TYR A 125 2.74 -5.55 2.83
N GLY A 126 2.82 -6.69 3.52
CA GLY A 126 3.72 -7.81 3.23
C GLY A 126 3.07 -8.97 2.46
N GLY A 127 2.18 -8.68 1.50
CA GLY A 127 1.40 -9.70 0.79
C GLY A 127 2.13 -10.48 -0.31
N MET A 128 3.43 -10.24 -0.48
CA MET A 128 4.33 -10.89 -1.44
C MET A 128 5.14 -12.00 -0.76
N ASP A 129 5.81 -12.85 -1.55
CA ASP A 129 6.69 -13.89 -0.99
C ASP A 129 7.80 -13.27 -0.13
N GLN A 130 7.80 -13.61 1.15
CA GLN A 130 8.72 -13.10 2.15
C GLN A 130 10.03 -13.89 2.22
N THR A 131 10.18 -14.94 1.42
CA THR A 131 11.33 -15.86 1.45
C THR A 131 12.32 -15.65 0.30
N ALA A 132 11.97 -14.80 -0.67
CA ALA A 132 12.84 -14.47 -1.79
C ALA A 132 14.15 -13.80 -1.31
N PRO A 133 15.29 -14.06 -1.98
CA PRO A 133 16.57 -13.45 -1.64
C PRO A 133 16.50 -11.92 -1.78
N SER A 134 17.30 -11.19 -0.99
CA SER A 134 17.30 -9.73 -0.98
C SER A 134 18.01 -9.13 -2.18
N THR A 135 17.45 -8.06 -2.74
CA THR A 135 18.03 -7.32 -3.88
C THR A 135 18.06 -5.83 -3.57
N HIS A 136 19.21 -5.30 -3.16
CA HIS A 136 19.36 -3.89 -2.79
C HIS A 136 20.00 -3.09 -3.94
N CYS A 137 19.43 -1.93 -4.26
CA CYS A 137 20.07 -0.95 -5.15
C CYS A 137 20.79 0.09 -4.29
N HIS A 138 22.12 0.15 -4.39
CA HIS A 138 22.93 1.23 -3.79
C HIS A 138 22.67 2.58 -4.47
#